data_AF-E6TFS3-F1
#
_entry.id   AF-E6TFS3-F1
#
_cell.length_a   1.000
_cell.length_b   1.000
_cell.length_c   1.000
_cell.angle_alpha   90.00
_cell.angle_beta   90.00
_cell.angle_gamma   90.00
#
_symmetry.space_group_name_H-M   'P 1'
#
loop_
_entity.id
_entity.type
_entity.pdbx_description
1 polymer ?
#
loop_
_entity_poly.entity_id
_entity_poly.type
_entity_poly.pdbx_seq_one_letter_code
_entity_poly.pdbx_strand_id
1 'polypeptide(L)'
;MPAVAAAMTAVLVQCAPASSPAPPPPEPPPPPVRQLPPETFRTVAPPPPPPTEIRPVTAAELGATWRPGCPAGPEELRLVELDHWGFDGQTHRGRLVVHRDVAEAVVDVFARLLEMRYPIEKMRTVENYPGADDELSMRDNNTSAFNCRGIPGSDSWSLHAYGRAIDVNPKLNPYVPRSGVHEPANAGPWVDRSRSEPGMLHDGDAAVLAFTDRGWRWGGHWRSPLDYQHFEIG
;
A
#
# COMPACT_ATOMS: atom_id res chain seq x y z
N MET A 1 -46.56 94.68 11.88
CA MET A 1 -46.91 93.98 13.13
C MET A 1 -48.09 93.08 12.83
N PRO A 2 -47.83 91.77 12.64
CA PRO A 2 -48.13 90.78 13.69
C PRO A 2 -47.12 89.60 13.75
N ALA A 3 -47.32 88.75 14.77
CA ALA A 3 -47.14 87.29 14.81
C ALA A 3 -45.83 86.62 14.32
N VAL A 4 -45.31 85.65 15.07
CA VAL A 4 -45.63 84.20 14.95
C VAL A 4 -44.75 83.42 15.95
N ALA A 5 -45.33 82.34 16.47
CA ALA A 5 -44.82 81.44 17.47
C ALA A 5 -43.79 80.42 16.94
N ALA A 6 -42.93 79.93 17.83
CA ALA A 6 -42.32 78.61 17.74
C ALA A 6 -41.92 78.16 19.15
N ALA A 7 -42.45 77.04 19.64
CA ALA A 7 -41.85 76.32 20.76
C ALA A 7 -42.14 74.83 20.65
N MET A 8 -41.04 74.08 20.68
CA MET A 8 -40.88 72.68 20.34
C MET A 8 -41.60 71.70 21.27
N THR A 9 -42.01 70.60 20.65
CA THR A 9 -42.56 69.37 21.22
C THR A 9 -41.52 68.58 22.02
N ALA A 10 -41.90 68.10 23.20
CA ALA A 10 -41.21 67.03 23.93
C ALA A 10 -42.15 65.83 24.05
N VAL A 11 -41.76 64.69 23.49
CA VAL A 11 -42.48 63.41 23.58
C VAL A 11 -41.83 62.57 24.66
N LEU A 12 -42.54 62.34 25.76
CA LEU A 12 -42.20 61.34 26.77
C LEU A 12 -43.07 60.10 26.51
N VAL A 13 -42.44 59.01 26.10
CA VAL A 13 -43.09 57.70 25.93
C VAL A 13 -43.06 57.00 27.28
N GLN A 14 -44.24 56.76 27.84
CA GLN A 14 -44.43 56.10 29.13
C GLN A 14 -44.88 54.66 28.88
N CYS A 15 -44.06 53.69 29.30
CA CYS A 15 -44.35 52.26 29.20
C CYS A 15 -45.47 51.86 30.18
N ALA A 16 -46.52 51.20 29.67
CA ALA A 16 -47.51 50.48 30.47
C ALA A 16 -47.22 48.96 30.40
N PRO A 17 -47.37 48.19 31.49
CA PRO A 17 -47.06 46.77 31.52
C PRO A 17 -48.15 45.93 30.82
N ALA A 18 -47.72 44.96 30.02
CA ALA A 18 -48.59 43.97 29.39
C ALA A 18 -48.97 42.85 30.38
N SER A 19 -50.25 42.55 30.49
CA SER A 19 -50.79 41.42 31.26
C SER A 19 -50.35 40.08 30.64
N SER A 20 -49.82 39.18 31.47
CA SER A 20 -49.38 37.84 31.03
C SER A 20 -50.56 36.89 30.78
N PRO A 21 -50.54 36.06 29.73
CA PRO A 21 -51.54 35.02 29.52
C PRO A 21 -51.29 33.80 30.44
N ALA A 22 -52.38 33.16 30.88
CA ALA A 22 -52.36 31.98 31.75
C ALA A 22 -51.77 30.73 31.05
N PRO A 23 -51.11 29.82 31.80
CA PRO A 23 -50.51 28.62 31.23
C PRO A 23 -51.54 27.55 30.81
N PRO A 24 -51.26 26.75 29.77
CA PRO A 24 -52.13 25.66 29.33
C PRO A 24 -52.15 24.48 30.34
N PRO A 25 -53.19 23.63 30.31
CA PRO A 25 -53.30 22.48 31.21
C PRO A 25 -52.26 21.39 30.91
N PRO A 26 -51.88 20.57 31.90
CA PRO A 26 -50.86 19.54 31.76
C PRO A 26 -51.33 18.37 30.87
N GLU A 27 -50.42 17.87 30.03
CA GLU A 27 -50.62 16.73 29.12
C GLU A 27 -50.55 15.38 29.88
N PRO A 28 -51.34 14.35 29.50
CA PRO A 28 -51.29 13.04 30.15
C PRO A 28 -49.96 12.31 29.91
N PRO A 29 -49.53 11.43 30.84
CA PRO A 29 -48.27 10.74 30.73
C PRO A 29 -48.26 9.71 29.58
N PRO A 30 -47.10 9.50 28.91
CA PRO A 30 -46.97 8.52 27.86
C PRO A 30 -47.07 7.07 28.41
N PRO A 31 -47.49 6.10 27.58
CA PRO A 31 -47.56 4.70 28.00
C PRO A 31 -46.17 4.12 28.29
N PRO A 32 -46.05 3.12 29.18
CA PRO A 32 -44.77 2.51 29.52
C PRO A 32 -44.18 1.77 28.32
N VAL A 33 -42.95 2.12 27.94
CA VAL A 33 -42.19 1.46 26.88
C VAL A 33 -41.66 0.12 27.42
N ARG A 34 -42.07 -0.99 26.82
CA ARG A 34 -41.59 -2.33 27.18
C ARG A 34 -40.19 -2.54 26.61
N GLN A 35 -39.17 -2.50 27.47
CA GLN A 35 -37.79 -2.80 27.07
C GLN A 35 -37.64 -4.30 26.78
N LEU A 36 -37.23 -4.63 25.56
CA LEU A 36 -36.82 -5.99 25.22
C LEU A 36 -35.46 -6.29 25.89
N PRO A 37 -35.21 -7.54 26.31
CA PRO A 37 -33.92 -7.90 26.89
C PRO A 37 -32.78 -7.68 25.88
N PRO A 38 -31.58 -7.28 26.33
CA PRO A 38 -30.45 -7.05 25.43
C PRO A 38 -30.07 -8.34 24.72
N GLU A 39 -30.10 -8.34 23.39
CA GLU A 39 -29.53 -9.41 22.58
C GLU A 39 -28.03 -9.50 22.84
N THR A 40 -27.59 -10.66 23.32
CA THR A 40 -26.17 -10.94 23.50
C THR A 40 -25.58 -11.33 22.14
N PHE A 41 -25.10 -10.34 21.41
CA PHE A 41 -24.25 -10.60 20.24
C PHE A 41 -22.95 -11.24 20.72
N ARG A 42 -22.81 -12.55 20.53
CA ARG A 42 -21.50 -13.21 20.61
C ARG A 42 -20.75 -12.86 19.33
N THR A 43 -19.81 -11.92 19.40
CA THR A 43 -18.80 -11.75 18.36
C THR A 43 -17.96 -13.02 18.32
N VAL A 44 -18.23 -13.90 17.35
CA VAL A 44 -17.32 -15.01 17.03
C VAL A 44 -16.10 -14.35 16.39
N ALA A 45 -14.97 -14.37 17.09
CA ALA A 45 -13.72 -13.91 16.50
C ALA A 45 -13.44 -14.76 15.24
N PRO A 46 -13.09 -14.13 14.10
CA PRO A 46 -12.71 -14.88 12.92
C PRO A 46 -11.52 -15.80 13.23
N PRO A 47 -11.44 -16.98 12.58
CA PRO A 47 -10.30 -17.87 12.78
C PRO A 47 -8.99 -17.13 12.44
N PRO A 48 -7.88 -17.45 13.14
CA PRO A 48 -6.60 -16.85 12.82
C PRO A 48 -6.22 -17.16 11.36
N PRO A 49 -5.53 -16.24 10.66
CA PRO A 49 -5.06 -16.51 9.31
C PRO A 49 -4.12 -17.73 9.32
N PRO A 50 -4.03 -18.48 8.21
CA PRO A 50 -3.09 -19.58 8.10
C PRO A 50 -1.63 -19.10 8.29
N PRO A 51 -0.70 -19.97 8.69
CA PRO A 51 0.70 -19.60 8.77
C PRO A 51 1.27 -19.27 7.38
N THR A 52 2.34 -18.46 7.33
CA THR A 52 3.17 -18.31 6.13
C THR A 52 3.64 -19.67 5.64
N GLU A 53 3.47 -19.91 4.33
CA GLU A 53 3.85 -21.16 3.67
C GLU A 53 5.02 -20.93 2.71
N ILE A 54 6.03 -21.80 2.78
CA ILE A 54 7.09 -21.94 1.78
C ILE A 54 6.94 -23.32 1.16
N ARG A 55 6.67 -23.38 -0.14
CA ARG A 55 6.48 -24.66 -0.84
C ARG A 55 7.20 -24.73 -2.19
N PRO A 56 7.55 -25.94 -2.67
CA PRO A 56 8.02 -26.13 -4.03
C PRO A 56 7.01 -25.63 -5.07
N VAL A 57 7.53 -25.31 -6.27
CA VAL A 57 6.74 -24.96 -7.45
C VAL A 57 7.03 -25.92 -8.59
N THR A 58 6.05 -26.08 -9.46
CA THR A 58 6.18 -26.80 -10.73
C THR A 58 6.36 -25.83 -11.90
N ALA A 59 6.91 -26.29 -13.02
CA ALA A 59 6.99 -25.50 -14.24
C ALA A 59 5.61 -24.98 -14.71
N ALA A 60 4.54 -25.76 -14.49
CA ALA A 60 3.17 -25.38 -14.84
C ALA A 60 2.68 -24.20 -14.00
N GLU A 61 2.98 -24.18 -12.70
CA GLU A 61 2.64 -23.05 -11.81
C GLU A 61 3.44 -21.78 -12.13
N LEU A 62 4.68 -21.91 -12.59
CA LEU A 62 5.49 -20.76 -13.04
C LEU A 62 4.95 -20.15 -14.34
N GLY A 63 4.23 -20.92 -15.15
CA GLY A 63 3.60 -20.44 -16.38
C GLY A 63 4.61 -19.77 -17.32
N ALA A 64 4.27 -18.59 -17.81
CA ALA A 64 5.11 -17.85 -18.76
C ALA A 64 6.39 -17.26 -18.15
N THR A 65 6.52 -17.21 -16.82
CA THR A 65 7.73 -16.70 -16.16
C THR A 65 8.92 -17.65 -16.26
N TRP A 66 8.72 -18.90 -16.70
CA TRP A 66 9.77 -19.91 -16.80
C TRP A 66 9.69 -20.69 -18.13
N ARG A 67 10.85 -21.13 -18.63
CA ARG A 67 10.98 -22.01 -19.80
C ARG A 67 12.29 -22.81 -19.72
N PRO A 68 12.43 -23.92 -20.46
CA PRO A 68 13.72 -24.57 -20.62
C PRO A 68 14.81 -23.58 -21.08
N GLY A 69 15.96 -23.61 -20.41
CA GLY A 69 17.07 -22.67 -20.62
C GLY A 69 17.12 -21.52 -19.61
N CYS A 70 16.10 -21.35 -18.77
CA CYS A 70 16.20 -20.50 -17.58
C CYS A 70 17.30 -21.02 -16.64
N PRO A 71 18.04 -20.11 -15.97
CA PRO A 71 19.20 -20.51 -15.20
C PRO A 71 18.85 -21.15 -13.85
N ALA A 72 17.64 -20.92 -13.33
CA ALA A 72 17.10 -21.63 -12.17
C ALA A 72 15.97 -22.58 -12.59
N GLY A 73 16.07 -23.85 -12.17
CA GLY A 73 15.02 -24.85 -12.35
C GLY A 73 13.85 -24.66 -11.36
N PRO A 74 12.63 -25.15 -11.64
CA PRO A 74 11.51 -25.08 -10.69
C PRO A 74 11.84 -25.71 -9.33
N GLU A 75 12.70 -26.73 -9.28
CA GLU A 75 13.19 -27.39 -8.08
C GLU A 75 14.02 -26.48 -7.15
N GLU A 76 14.62 -25.43 -7.72
CA GLU A 76 15.40 -24.41 -7.00
C GLU A 76 14.52 -23.27 -6.49
N LEU A 77 13.28 -23.17 -6.95
CA LEU A 77 12.36 -22.08 -6.63
C LEU A 77 11.34 -22.49 -5.57
N ARG A 78 10.86 -21.53 -4.81
CA ARG A 78 9.80 -21.68 -3.81
C ARG A 78 8.75 -20.61 -3.99
N LEU A 79 7.48 -21.00 -3.92
CA LEU A 79 6.39 -20.07 -3.68
C LEU A 79 6.38 -19.76 -2.19
N VAL A 80 6.37 -18.48 -1.85
CA VAL A 80 6.34 -17.96 -0.49
C VAL A 80 5.08 -17.12 -0.32
N GLU A 81 4.22 -17.49 0.61
CA GLU A 81 3.02 -16.72 0.97
C GLU A 81 3.32 -15.74 2.11
N LEU A 82 3.10 -14.45 1.86
CA LEU A 82 3.54 -13.37 2.75
C LEU A 82 2.37 -12.46 3.11
N ASP A 83 2.31 -12.05 4.38
CA ASP A 83 1.40 -10.98 4.79
C ASP A 83 2.07 -9.62 4.54
N HIS A 84 1.30 -8.65 4.05
CA HIS A 84 1.77 -7.29 3.84
C HIS A 84 0.71 -6.26 4.22
N TRP A 85 1.16 -5.06 4.60
CA TRP A 85 0.28 -3.94 4.89
C TRP A 85 -0.12 -3.26 3.58
N GLY A 86 -1.42 -3.13 3.33
CA GLY A 86 -1.96 -2.48 2.14
C GLY A 86 -2.09 -0.96 2.30
N PHE A 87 -2.19 -0.27 1.18
CA PHE A 87 -2.52 1.17 1.16
C PHE A 87 -3.92 1.48 1.71
N ASP A 88 -4.81 0.49 1.77
CA ASP A 88 -6.13 0.57 2.39
C ASP A 88 -6.10 0.43 3.93
N GLY A 89 -4.91 0.28 4.52
CA GLY A 89 -4.75 0.14 5.96
C GLY A 89 -5.19 -1.22 6.51
N GLN A 90 -5.21 -2.26 5.66
CA GLN A 90 -5.49 -3.63 6.06
C GLN A 90 -4.29 -4.54 5.81
N THR A 91 -4.26 -5.70 6.47
CA THR A 91 -3.28 -6.75 6.17
C THR A 91 -3.82 -7.62 5.04
N HIS A 92 -2.99 -7.86 4.02
CA HIS A 92 -3.31 -8.68 2.85
C HIS A 92 -2.32 -9.83 2.73
N ARG A 93 -2.74 -10.89 2.03
CA ARG A 93 -1.85 -11.99 1.65
C ARG A 93 -1.38 -11.82 0.20
N GLY A 94 -0.08 -11.91 0.01
CA GLY A 94 0.61 -11.89 -1.27
C GLY A 94 1.46 -13.14 -1.49
N ARG A 95 2.00 -13.26 -2.71
CA ARG A 95 2.86 -14.38 -3.11
C ARG A 95 4.09 -13.89 -3.88
N LEU A 96 5.24 -14.45 -3.54
CA LEU A 96 6.48 -14.31 -4.31
C LEU A 96 7.00 -15.69 -4.69
N VAL A 97 7.68 -15.78 -5.82
CA VAL A 97 8.54 -16.93 -6.14
C VAL A 97 9.99 -16.49 -6.00
N VAL A 98 10.76 -17.18 -5.17
CA VAL A 98 12.17 -16.87 -4.89
C VAL A 98 13.00 -18.14 -4.88
N HIS A 99 14.33 -17.99 -4.93
CA HIS A 99 15.25 -19.11 -4.77
C HIS A 99 15.11 -19.73 -3.37
N ARG A 100 15.18 -21.06 -3.29
CA ARG A 100 15.01 -21.81 -2.04
C ARG A 100 15.95 -21.34 -0.92
N ASP A 101 17.18 -20.94 -1.28
CA ASP A 101 18.20 -20.49 -0.33
C ASP A 101 17.88 -19.14 0.33
N VAL A 102 17.01 -18.33 -0.28
CA VAL A 102 16.65 -17.01 0.26
C VAL A 102 15.22 -16.98 0.80
N ALA A 103 14.44 -18.05 0.66
CA ALA A 103 13.02 -18.08 0.99
C ALA A 103 12.73 -17.66 2.45
N GLU A 104 13.46 -18.21 3.42
CA GLU A 104 13.31 -17.85 4.84
C GLU A 104 13.71 -16.39 5.10
N ALA A 105 14.83 -15.93 4.52
CA ALA A 105 15.26 -14.55 4.67
C ALA A 105 14.24 -13.56 4.11
N VAL A 106 13.56 -13.92 3.02
CA VAL A 106 12.46 -13.13 2.43
C VAL A 106 11.26 -13.09 3.38
N VAL A 107 10.89 -14.19 4.03
CA VAL A 107 9.85 -14.17 5.07
C VAL A 107 10.20 -13.16 6.17
N ASP A 108 11.44 -13.18 6.66
CA ASP A 108 11.90 -12.24 7.69
C ASP A 108 11.86 -10.77 7.24
N VAL A 109 12.24 -10.50 5.99
CA VAL A 109 12.15 -9.15 5.41
C VAL A 109 10.70 -8.66 5.42
N PHE A 110 9.78 -9.45 4.87
CA PHE A 110 8.39 -9.03 4.74
C PHE A 110 7.64 -9.00 6.07
N ALA A 111 8.00 -9.86 7.02
CA ALA A 111 7.52 -9.76 8.40
C ALA A 111 7.92 -8.41 9.02
N ARG A 112 9.16 -7.95 8.78
CA ARG A 112 9.63 -6.65 9.24
C ARG A 112 8.92 -5.48 8.54
N LEU A 113 8.71 -5.57 7.23
CA LEU A 113 7.92 -4.57 6.47
C LEU A 113 6.48 -4.46 6.99
N LEU A 114 5.85 -5.60 7.29
CA LEU A 114 4.50 -5.66 7.88
C LEU A 114 4.47 -5.03 9.28
N GLU A 115 5.43 -5.36 10.14
CA GLU A 115 5.53 -4.81 11.50
C GLU A 115 5.61 -3.29 11.50
N MET A 116 6.40 -2.71 10.58
CA MET A 116 6.50 -1.26 10.42
C MET A 116 5.36 -0.65 9.58
N ARG A 117 4.41 -1.47 9.12
CA ARG A 117 3.29 -1.07 8.25
C ARG A 117 3.75 -0.33 6.99
N TYR A 118 4.88 -0.77 6.41
CA TYR A 118 5.31 -0.27 5.12
C TYR A 118 4.28 -0.71 4.06
N PRO A 119 3.64 0.24 3.34
CA PRO A 119 2.54 -0.10 2.46
C PRO A 119 3.05 -0.71 1.15
N ILE A 120 2.46 -1.85 0.78
CA ILE A 120 2.65 -2.53 -0.50
C ILE A 120 1.29 -2.58 -1.20
N GLU A 121 1.25 -2.18 -2.46
CA GLU A 121 0.00 -2.12 -3.22
C GLU A 121 -0.50 -3.52 -3.59
N LYS A 122 0.39 -4.32 -4.19
CA LYS A 122 0.13 -5.69 -4.63
C LYS A 122 1.37 -6.54 -4.48
N MET A 123 1.15 -7.83 -4.32
CA MET A 123 2.21 -8.83 -4.33
C MET A 123 1.68 -10.12 -4.95
N ARG A 124 1.84 -10.22 -6.27
CA ARG A 124 1.44 -11.35 -7.10
C ARG A 124 2.63 -11.81 -7.92
N THR A 125 2.69 -13.10 -8.18
CA THR A 125 3.60 -13.68 -9.15
C THR A 125 3.33 -13.10 -10.55
N VAL A 126 4.37 -13.01 -11.39
CA VAL A 126 4.31 -12.28 -12.68
C VAL A 126 3.59 -13.07 -13.79
N GLU A 127 3.44 -14.39 -13.63
CA GLU A 127 2.61 -15.26 -14.48
C GLU A 127 1.13 -14.85 -14.56
N ASN A 128 0.65 -14.06 -13.59
CA ASN A 128 -0.69 -13.46 -13.59
C ASN A 128 -0.86 -12.35 -14.62
N TYR A 129 0.24 -11.88 -15.22
CA TYR A 129 0.23 -10.88 -16.30
C TYR A 129 0.37 -11.59 -17.65
N PRO A 130 -0.32 -11.12 -18.71
CA PRO A 130 -0.27 -11.76 -20.03
C PRO A 130 1.18 -11.94 -20.52
N GLY A 131 1.58 -13.19 -20.77
CA GLY A 131 2.93 -13.50 -21.24
C GLY A 131 4.05 -13.23 -20.21
N ALA A 132 3.72 -13.10 -18.93
CA ALA A 132 4.66 -12.66 -17.88
C ALA A 132 5.30 -11.29 -18.19
N ASP A 133 4.51 -10.39 -18.78
CA ASP A 133 4.96 -9.04 -19.14
C ASP A 133 5.33 -8.22 -17.90
N ASP A 134 6.62 -7.91 -17.81
CA ASP A 134 7.24 -7.22 -16.67
C ASP A 134 6.78 -5.77 -16.57
N GLU A 135 6.64 -5.07 -17.70
CA GLU A 135 6.18 -3.68 -17.74
C GLU A 135 4.72 -3.59 -17.28
N LEU A 136 3.85 -4.54 -17.67
CA LEU A 136 2.47 -4.58 -17.15
C LEU A 136 2.43 -4.81 -15.64
N SER A 137 3.28 -5.70 -15.11
CA SER A 137 3.42 -5.95 -13.67
C SER A 137 3.88 -4.68 -12.93
N MET A 138 4.95 -4.04 -13.43
CA MET A 138 5.50 -2.82 -12.84
C MET A 138 4.51 -1.66 -12.88
N ARG A 139 3.83 -1.43 -14.02
CA ARG A 139 2.79 -0.38 -14.16
C ARG A 139 1.64 -0.54 -13.18
N ASP A 140 1.34 -1.78 -12.82
CA ASP A 140 0.30 -2.15 -11.86
C ASP A 140 0.77 -2.06 -10.40
N ASN A 141 1.99 -1.54 -10.19
CA ASN A 141 2.66 -1.38 -8.90
C ASN A 141 2.80 -2.71 -8.13
N ASN A 142 3.00 -3.81 -8.86
CA ASN A 142 3.09 -5.14 -8.29
C ASN A 142 4.49 -5.42 -7.75
N THR A 143 4.59 -5.67 -6.43
CA THR A 143 5.81 -6.20 -5.82
C THR A 143 6.00 -7.64 -6.27
N SER A 144 7.14 -7.95 -6.90
CA SER A 144 7.38 -9.25 -7.53
C SER A 144 8.85 -9.67 -7.44
N ALA A 145 9.13 -10.95 -7.72
CA ALA A 145 10.46 -11.53 -7.54
C ALA A 145 10.90 -12.34 -8.77
N PHE A 146 10.53 -13.61 -8.89
CA PHE A 146 10.96 -14.40 -10.04
C PHE A 146 10.27 -14.00 -11.35
N ASN A 147 11.08 -13.72 -12.38
CA ASN A 147 10.69 -13.62 -13.79
C ASN A 147 11.91 -13.96 -14.66
N CYS A 148 11.88 -15.05 -15.42
CA CYS A 148 13.03 -15.50 -16.20
C CYS A 148 13.23 -14.69 -17.48
N ARG A 149 14.01 -13.62 -17.35
CA ARG A 149 14.40 -12.72 -18.44
C ARG A 149 15.88 -12.35 -18.39
N GLY A 150 16.43 -12.02 -19.56
CA GLY A 150 17.74 -11.38 -19.67
C GLY A 150 17.69 -9.92 -19.22
N ILE A 151 18.85 -9.33 -19.05
CA ILE A 151 18.99 -7.88 -18.89
C ILE A 151 18.91 -7.25 -20.30
N PRO A 152 18.00 -6.29 -20.56
CA PRO A 152 17.91 -5.65 -21.88
C PRO A 152 19.26 -5.13 -22.38
N GLY A 153 19.63 -5.50 -23.60
CA GLY A 153 20.91 -5.09 -24.22
C GLY A 153 22.14 -5.86 -23.74
N SER A 154 21.97 -6.99 -23.05
CA SER A 154 23.05 -7.86 -22.56
C SER A 154 22.74 -9.34 -22.83
N ASP A 155 23.80 -10.17 -22.89
CA ASP A 155 23.70 -11.63 -22.90
C ASP A 155 23.58 -12.23 -21.48
N SER A 156 23.53 -11.39 -20.46
CA SER A 156 23.42 -11.79 -19.05
C SER A 156 21.98 -11.96 -18.60
N TRP A 157 21.77 -12.93 -17.70
CA TRP A 157 20.50 -13.11 -16.99
C TRP A 157 20.30 -12.04 -15.92
N SER A 158 19.06 -11.59 -15.75
CA SER A 158 18.66 -10.80 -14.58
C SER A 158 18.69 -11.68 -13.31
N LEU A 159 18.96 -11.10 -12.14
CA LEU A 159 18.83 -11.84 -10.87
C LEU A 159 17.39 -12.27 -10.54
N HIS A 160 16.39 -11.65 -11.19
CA HIS A 160 15.01 -12.15 -11.20
C HIS A 160 14.91 -13.55 -11.83
N ALA A 161 15.74 -13.88 -12.82
CA ALA A 161 15.76 -15.20 -13.46
C ALA A 161 16.35 -16.30 -12.56
N TYR A 162 17.03 -15.92 -11.48
CA TYR A 162 17.54 -16.83 -10.45
C TYR A 162 16.64 -16.87 -9.21
N GLY A 163 15.57 -16.06 -9.14
CA GLY A 163 14.76 -15.90 -7.93
C GLY A 163 15.51 -15.20 -6.79
N ARG A 164 16.52 -14.37 -7.11
CA ARG A 164 17.39 -13.68 -6.14
C ARG A 164 17.27 -12.16 -6.20
N ALA A 165 16.21 -11.67 -6.82
CA ALA A 165 15.86 -10.26 -6.86
C ALA A 165 14.39 -10.07 -6.49
N ILE A 166 14.07 -8.91 -5.90
CA ILE A 166 12.72 -8.48 -5.53
C ILE A 166 12.57 -7.02 -5.92
N ASP A 167 11.53 -6.70 -6.67
CA ASP A 167 11.10 -5.34 -6.96
C ASP A 167 9.95 -4.95 -6.04
N VAL A 168 10.06 -3.83 -5.33
CA VAL A 168 9.06 -3.35 -4.36
C VAL A 168 8.37 -2.08 -4.84
N ASN A 169 7.04 -2.16 -5.00
CA ASN A 169 6.20 -1.08 -5.52
C ASN A 169 6.84 -0.37 -6.75
N PRO A 170 7.08 -1.07 -7.87
CA PRO A 170 7.76 -0.53 -9.06
C PRO A 170 7.33 0.86 -9.53
N LYS A 171 6.03 1.14 -9.49
CA LYS A 171 5.49 2.43 -9.94
C LYS A 171 5.90 3.58 -9.03
N LEU A 172 6.05 3.33 -7.73
CA LEU A 172 6.48 4.31 -6.74
C LEU A 172 8.02 4.39 -6.62
N ASN A 173 8.72 3.36 -7.07
CA ASN A 173 10.17 3.22 -6.99
C ASN A 173 10.76 2.88 -8.36
N PRO A 174 10.67 3.76 -9.35
CA PRO A 174 11.02 3.41 -10.73
C PRO A 174 12.50 3.07 -10.92
N TYR A 175 12.75 2.28 -11.96
CA TYR A 175 14.03 2.21 -12.64
C TYR A 175 14.26 3.49 -13.45
N VAL A 176 15.40 4.14 -13.27
CA VAL A 176 15.77 5.43 -13.88
C VAL A 176 17.16 5.32 -14.52
N PRO A 177 17.22 5.08 -15.85
CA PRO A 177 18.49 5.05 -16.58
C PRO A 177 18.99 6.47 -16.89
N ARG A 178 20.25 6.58 -17.35
CA ARG A 178 20.84 7.86 -17.80
C ARG A 178 20.09 8.56 -18.92
N SER A 179 19.34 7.81 -19.74
CA SER A 179 18.52 8.39 -20.81
C SER A 179 17.32 9.18 -20.29
N GLY A 180 16.93 8.99 -19.02
CA GLY A 180 15.75 9.60 -18.41
C GLY A 180 14.42 8.92 -18.76
N VAL A 181 14.43 7.93 -19.67
CA VAL A 181 13.27 7.09 -19.97
C VAL A 181 13.14 6.05 -18.86
N HIS A 182 12.38 6.40 -17.83
CA HIS A 182 12.16 5.56 -16.65
C HIS A 182 11.16 4.43 -16.92
N GLU A 183 11.26 3.38 -16.12
CA GLU A 183 10.36 2.24 -16.12
C GLU A 183 9.78 2.04 -14.70
N PRO A 184 8.49 1.73 -14.55
CA PRO A 184 7.50 1.62 -15.62
C PRO A 184 7.11 2.98 -16.22
N ALA A 185 6.60 3.00 -17.44
CA ALA A 185 6.35 4.25 -18.17
C ALA A 185 5.26 5.16 -17.55
N ASN A 186 4.53 4.67 -16.54
CA ASN A 186 3.56 5.46 -15.77
C ASN A 186 4.10 5.93 -14.40
N ALA A 187 5.41 5.81 -14.14
CA ALA A 187 6.03 6.17 -12.86
C ALA A 187 6.58 7.60 -12.80
N GLY A 188 6.40 8.42 -13.85
CA GLY A 188 6.96 9.77 -13.96
C GLY A 188 6.86 10.65 -12.70
N PRO A 189 5.71 10.70 -12.00
CA PRO A 189 5.59 11.47 -10.77
C PRO A 189 6.56 11.07 -9.64
N TRP A 190 7.00 9.81 -9.58
CA TRP A 190 7.83 9.25 -8.51
C TRP A 190 9.33 9.17 -8.84
N VAL A 191 9.71 9.66 -10.03
CA VAL A 191 11.12 9.89 -10.38
C VAL A 191 11.73 10.99 -9.50
N ASP A 192 10.93 12.00 -9.10
CA ASP A 192 11.35 13.05 -8.18
C ASP A 192 11.50 12.50 -6.75
N ARG A 193 12.74 12.22 -6.35
CA ARG A 193 13.09 11.71 -5.02
C ARG A 193 13.17 12.79 -3.93
N SER A 194 12.79 14.04 -4.23
CA SER A 194 12.51 15.02 -3.18
C SER A 194 11.13 14.80 -2.52
N ARG A 195 10.26 14.03 -3.19
CA ARG A 195 8.97 13.60 -2.65
C ARG A 195 9.17 12.49 -1.63
N SER A 196 8.37 12.53 -0.57
CA SER A 196 8.28 11.45 0.40
C SER A 196 6.81 11.08 0.57
N GLU A 197 6.39 10.06 -0.17
CA GLU A 197 5.03 9.50 -0.11
C GLU A 197 5.08 8.06 0.43
N PRO A 198 3.98 7.57 1.04
CA PRO A 198 3.92 6.19 1.50
C PRO A 198 4.25 5.20 0.37
N GLY A 199 5.14 4.24 0.65
CA GLY A 199 5.58 3.21 -0.30
C GLY A 199 6.74 3.63 -1.21
N MET A 200 7.25 4.85 -1.11
CA MET A 200 8.54 5.23 -1.71
C MET A 200 9.71 4.73 -0.83
N LEU A 201 10.83 4.38 -1.46
CA LEU A 201 12.07 3.91 -0.83
C LEU A 201 13.19 4.96 -0.95
N HIS A 202 13.70 5.44 0.16
CA HIS A 202 14.85 6.34 0.21
C HIS A 202 16.03 5.68 0.91
N ASP A 203 17.22 6.20 0.63
CA ASP A 203 18.42 5.76 1.33
C ASP A 203 18.26 5.97 2.84
N GLY A 204 18.57 4.92 3.61
CA GLY A 204 18.41 4.90 5.07
C GLY A 204 16.99 4.65 5.58
N ASP A 205 15.97 4.50 4.71
CA ASP A 205 14.63 4.14 5.15
C ASP A 205 14.63 2.77 5.85
N ALA A 206 13.82 2.64 6.90
CA ALA A 206 13.68 1.37 7.62
C ALA A 206 13.26 0.20 6.70
N ALA A 207 12.51 0.49 5.65
CA ALA A 207 12.13 -0.49 4.64
C ALA A 207 13.33 -0.95 3.80
N VAL A 208 14.22 -0.03 3.39
CA VAL A 208 15.48 -0.40 2.70
C VAL A 208 16.38 -1.21 3.63
N LEU A 209 16.52 -0.77 4.89
CA LEU A 209 17.34 -1.46 5.89
C LEU A 209 16.83 -2.87 6.21
N ALA A 210 15.51 -3.12 6.12
CA ALA A 210 14.95 -4.46 6.31
C ALA A 210 15.58 -5.48 5.35
N PHE A 211 15.88 -5.07 4.11
CA PHE A 211 16.62 -5.86 3.13
C PHE A 211 18.13 -5.82 3.37
N THR A 212 18.73 -4.62 3.46
CA THR A 212 20.19 -4.49 3.44
C THR A 212 20.88 -5.07 4.68
N ASP A 213 20.23 -5.04 5.84
CA ASP A 213 20.74 -5.68 7.06
C ASP A 213 20.80 -7.21 6.96
N ARG A 214 20.12 -7.79 5.96
CA ARG A 214 20.12 -9.22 5.63
C ARG A 214 20.98 -9.55 4.41
N GLY A 215 21.84 -8.64 3.99
CA GLY A 215 22.83 -8.86 2.93
C GLY A 215 22.34 -8.59 1.51
N TRP A 216 21.10 -8.11 1.34
CA TRP A 216 20.62 -7.63 0.06
C TRP A 216 21.30 -6.31 -0.30
N ARG A 217 21.51 -6.07 -1.59
CA ARG A 217 21.96 -4.78 -2.14
C ARG A 217 20.76 -4.09 -2.75
N TRP A 218 20.66 -2.78 -2.56
CA TRP A 218 19.58 -1.97 -3.12
C TRP A 218 20.05 -1.24 -4.38
N GLY A 219 19.24 -1.30 -5.45
CA GLY A 219 19.51 -0.66 -6.73
C GLY A 219 19.48 0.87 -6.68
N GLY A 220 18.86 1.45 -5.65
CA GLY A 220 18.94 2.89 -5.36
C GLY A 220 20.35 3.37 -4.99
N HIS A 221 21.27 2.46 -4.63
CA HIS A 221 22.68 2.79 -4.36
C HIS A 221 23.59 2.72 -5.60
N TRP A 222 23.06 2.30 -6.75
CA TRP A 222 23.85 2.22 -7.98
C TRP A 222 24.15 3.61 -8.55
N ARG A 223 25.20 3.71 -9.37
CA ARG A 223 25.54 4.98 -10.04
C ARG A 223 24.66 5.26 -11.27
N SER A 224 24.31 4.20 -11.99
CA SER A 224 23.50 4.21 -13.20
C SER A 224 23.37 2.78 -13.70
N PRO A 225 22.17 2.31 -14.05
CA PRO A 225 20.89 2.96 -13.75
C PRO A 225 20.68 3.10 -12.24
N LEU A 226 19.82 4.03 -11.82
CA LEU A 226 19.27 4.03 -10.45
C LEU A 226 18.03 3.15 -10.49
N ASP A 227 17.98 2.11 -9.66
CA ASP A 227 16.89 1.15 -9.69
C ASP A 227 16.21 1.08 -8.32
N TYR A 228 15.30 2.01 -8.05
CA TYR A 228 14.77 2.20 -6.69
C TYR A 228 13.90 1.05 -6.21
N GLN A 229 13.29 0.29 -7.12
CA GLN A 229 12.45 -0.87 -6.81
C GLN A 229 13.29 -2.08 -6.41
N HIS A 230 14.51 -2.19 -6.94
CA HIS A 230 15.24 -3.44 -7.04
C HIS A 230 16.09 -3.71 -5.82
N PHE A 231 15.92 -4.90 -5.25
CA PHE A 231 16.81 -5.49 -4.26
C PHE A 231 17.34 -6.80 -4.80
N GLU A 232 18.64 -7.04 -4.63
CA GLU A 232 19.26 -8.29 -5.07
C GLU A 232 20.28 -8.88 -4.09
N ILE A 233 20.47 -10.19 -4.15
CA ILE A 233 21.48 -10.91 -3.39
C ILE A 233 22.23 -11.92 -4.27
N GLY A 234 23.55 -11.97 -4.12
CA GLY A 234 24.46 -12.84 -4.87
C GLY A 234 24.79 -14.12 -4.13
#